data_AF-A0AB34K5N8-F1
#
_entry.id   AF-A0AB34K5N8-F1
#
_cell.length_a   1.000
_cell.length_b   1.000
_cell.length_c   1.000
_cell.angle_alpha   90.00
_cell.angle_beta   90.00
_cell.angle_gamma   90.00
#
_symmetry.space_group_name_H-M   'P 1'
#
loop_
_entity.id
_entity.type
_entity.pdbx_description
1 polymer ?
#
loop_
_entity_poly.entity_id
_entity_poly.type
_entity_poly.pdbx_seq_one_letter_code
_entity_poly.pdbx_strand_id
1 'polypeptide(L)'
;MGRTCERCGKVLKGSTDEALQAHQRENESCRPRAGAKESQRIKELDAKLQLLIEEGRALGMRGGSFEASEKNERERAELQEEIKRLRQEHRDEKKMVKTIAQESLSAASWTQSLAAAFSGDGDARFTRGDNSIDQRLASETVGLVSTADFRAKRLAIEMEATRKQEIEDQKEQERIAMEKIRKREKKQKREQEQRRTLSFDEADDG
;
A
#
# COMPACT_ATOMS: atom_id res chain seq x y z
N MET A 1 -47.50 -13.67 4.60
CA MET A 1 -46.42 -12.72 4.25
C MET A 1 -45.15 -13.53 4.04
N GLY A 2 -44.45 -13.35 2.91
CA GLY A 2 -43.24 -14.12 2.60
C GLY A 2 -42.06 -13.71 3.51
N ARG A 3 -41.18 -14.65 3.85
CA ARG A 3 -39.99 -14.39 4.67
C ARG A 3 -38.83 -13.94 3.78
N THR A 4 -38.06 -12.94 4.20
CA THR A 4 -36.86 -12.48 3.50
C THR A 4 -35.64 -13.25 3.97
N CYS A 5 -34.81 -13.71 3.04
CA CYS A 5 -33.51 -14.28 3.37
C CYS A 5 -32.57 -13.17 3.84
N GLU A 6 -32.11 -13.21 5.08
CA GLU A 6 -31.19 -12.20 5.64
C GLU A 6 -29.84 -12.16 4.93
N ARG A 7 -29.44 -13.29 4.33
CA ARG A 7 -28.16 -13.41 3.65
C ARG A 7 -28.16 -12.69 2.31
N CYS A 8 -29.17 -12.89 1.46
CA CYS A 8 -29.19 -12.33 0.09
C CYS A 8 -30.30 -11.28 -0.14
N GLY A 9 -31.21 -11.08 0.81
CA GLY A 9 -32.34 -10.16 0.72
C GLY A 9 -33.53 -10.64 -0.11
N LYS A 10 -33.49 -11.86 -0.66
CA LYS A 10 -34.57 -12.39 -1.52
C LYS A 10 -35.82 -12.71 -0.69
N VAL A 11 -36.98 -12.20 -1.13
CA VAL A 11 -38.28 -12.55 -0.55
C VAL A 11 -38.65 -13.96 -1.03
N LEU A 12 -38.83 -14.89 -0.09
CA LEU A 12 -39.19 -16.27 -0.38
C LEU A 12 -40.71 -16.41 -0.49
N LYS A 13 -41.17 -17.29 -1.40
CA LYS A 13 -42.60 -17.58 -1.60
C LYS A 13 -43.22 -18.34 -0.41
N GLY A 14 -42.41 -18.88 0.51
CA GLY A 14 -42.85 -19.51 1.75
C GLY A 14 -42.38 -18.74 2.99
N SER A 15 -43.16 -18.76 4.06
CA SER A 15 -42.77 -18.17 5.36
C SER A 15 -42.07 -19.16 6.29
N THR A 16 -41.94 -20.43 5.90
CA THR A 16 -41.38 -21.51 6.71
C THR A 16 -39.85 -21.50 6.72
N ASP A 17 -39.25 -21.99 7.81
CA ASP A 17 -37.80 -22.18 7.92
C ASP A 17 -37.25 -23.16 6.88
N GLU A 18 -38.07 -24.14 6.47
CA GLU A 18 -37.71 -25.10 5.41
C GLU A 18 -37.50 -24.40 4.06
N ALA A 19 -38.35 -23.43 3.72
CA ALA A 19 -38.18 -22.65 2.49
C ALA A 19 -36.88 -21.80 2.52
N LEU A 20 -36.50 -21.31 3.70
CA LEU A 20 -35.24 -20.59 3.91
C LEU A 20 -34.04 -21.53 3.79
N GLN A 21 -34.10 -22.71 4.39
CA GLN A 21 -33.02 -23.70 4.31
C GLN A 21 -32.86 -24.26 2.90
N ALA A 22 -33.97 -24.59 2.21
CA ALA A 22 -33.94 -25.02 0.81
C ALA A 22 -33.31 -23.92 -0.07
N HIS A 23 -33.71 -22.66 0.12
CA HIS A 23 -33.10 -21.53 -0.57
C HIS A 23 -31.58 -21.43 -0.30
N GLN A 24 -31.14 -21.59 0.94
CA GLN A 24 -29.72 -21.52 1.31
C GLN A 24 -28.90 -22.69 0.77
N ARG A 25 -29.50 -23.89 0.62
CA ARG A 25 -28.83 -25.08 0.06
C ARG A 25 -28.79 -25.07 -1.46
N GLU A 26 -29.88 -24.66 -2.11
CA GLU A 26 -30.07 -24.81 -3.56
C GLU A 26 -29.65 -23.58 -4.35
N ASN A 27 -29.67 -22.37 -3.77
CA ASN A 27 -29.25 -21.18 -4.49
C ASN A 27 -27.77 -20.90 -4.23
N GLU A 28 -26.93 -21.29 -5.17
CA GLU A 28 -25.52 -20.85 -5.26
C GLU A 28 -25.39 -19.31 -5.34
N SER A 29 -26.47 -18.64 -5.74
CA SER A 29 -26.63 -17.18 -5.77
C SER A 29 -27.01 -16.57 -4.41
N CYS A 30 -27.26 -17.37 -3.37
CA CYS A 30 -27.49 -16.91 -1.99
C CYS A 30 -26.17 -16.45 -1.35
N ARG A 31 -25.59 -15.40 -1.94
CA ARG A 31 -24.39 -14.72 -1.42
C ARG A 31 -24.80 -13.65 -0.42
N PRO A 32 -23.93 -13.36 0.58
CA PRO A 32 -24.13 -12.22 1.46
C PRO A 32 -24.37 -10.97 0.61
N ARG A 33 -25.44 -10.24 0.90
CA ARG A 33 -25.76 -8.96 0.28
C ARG A 33 -24.51 -8.09 0.30
N ALA A 34 -24.22 -7.41 -0.81
CA ALA A 34 -23.11 -6.46 -0.90
C ALA A 34 -23.31 -5.39 0.21
N GLY A 35 -22.64 -5.57 1.35
CA GLY A 35 -22.95 -4.87 2.59
C GLY A 35 -22.64 -5.66 3.86
N ALA A 36 -22.76 -7.00 3.83
CA ALA A 36 -22.57 -7.84 5.02
C ALA A 36 -21.13 -7.78 5.60
N LYS A 37 -20.14 -7.38 4.79
CA LYS A 37 -18.76 -7.12 5.18
C LYS A 37 -18.36 -5.67 4.90
N GLU A 38 -19.25 -4.72 5.15
CA GLU A 38 -18.83 -3.32 5.22
C GLU A 38 -17.98 -3.10 6.47
N SER A 39 -16.93 -2.27 6.31
CA SER A 39 -16.07 -1.84 7.40
C SER A 39 -16.93 -1.25 8.53
N GLN A 40 -16.57 -1.54 9.79
CA GLN A 40 -17.25 -0.97 10.97
C GLN A 40 -17.37 0.55 10.86
N ARG A 41 -16.34 1.21 10.30
CA ARG A 41 -16.31 2.65 10.05
C ARG A 41 -17.42 3.14 9.11
N ILE A 42 -17.74 2.39 8.04
CA ILE A 42 -18.84 2.75 7.13
C ILE A 42 -20.18 2.65 7.87
N LYS A 43 -20.36 1.62 8.70
CA LYS A 43 -21.58 1.45 9.51
C LYS A 43 -21.76 2.57 10.54
N GLU A 44 -20.68 2.98 11.19
CA GLU A 44 -20.69 4.10 12.13
C GLU A 44 -21.06 5.43 11.45
N LEU A 45 -20.52 5.68 10.25
CA LEU A 45 -20.85 6.87 9.47
C LEU A 45 -22.28 6.83 8.94
N ASP A 46 -22.76 5.68 8.46
CA ASP A 46 -24.16 5.49 8.06
C ASP A 46 -25.12 5.75 9.25
N ALA A 47 -24.77 5.29 10.46
CA ALA A 47 -25.55 5.56 11.67
C ALA A 47 -25.55 7.06 12.03
N LYS A 48 -24.41 7.74 11.94
CA LYS A 48 -24.34 9.21 12.14
C LYS A 48 -25.16 9.96 11.10
N LEU A 49 -25.13 9.54 9.84
CA LEU A 49 -25.95 10.12 8.78
C LEU A 49 -27.44 9.97 9.07
N GLN A 50 -27.87 8.80 9.59
CA GLN A 50 -29.27 8.60 9.99
C GLN A 50 -29.69 9.55 11.12
N LEU A 51 -28.85 9.73 12.14
CA LEU A 51 -29.10 10.69 13.22
C LEU A 51 -29.25 12.11 12.68
N LEU A 52 -28.37 12.55 11.78
CA LEU A 52 -28.49 13.89 11.16
C LEU A 52 -29.74 14.04 10.31
N ILE A 53 -30.19 12.98 9.62
CA ILE A 53 -31.46 12.99 8.88
C ILE A 53 -32.64 13.16 9.84
N GLU A 54 -32.61 12.50 10.99
CA GLU A 54 -33.64 12.63 12.03
C GLU A 54 -33.63 14.03 12.65
N GLU A 55 -32.46 14.59 12.92
CA GLU A 55 -32.30 15.97 13.38
C GLU A 55 -32.82 16.98 12.34
N GLY A 56 -32.48 16.80 11.06
CA GLY A 56 -32.99 17.64 9.98
C GLY A 56 -34.51 17.58 9.86
N ARG A 57 -35.10 16.39 10.01
CA ARG A 57 -36.57 16.22 10.08
C ARG A 57 -37.16 16.93 11.31
N ALA A 58 -36.50 16.85 12.45
CA ALA A 58 -36.94 17.52 13.67
C ALA A 58 -36.89 19.05 13.52
N LEU A 59 -35.84 19.59 12.89
CA LEU A 59 -35.74 21.02 12.56
C LEU A 59 -36.87 21.47 11.62
N GLY A 60 -37.21 20.67 10.61
CA GLY A 60 -38.32 20.95 9.70
C GLY A 60 -39.69 20.90 10.37
N MET A 61 -39.91 20.00 11.34
CA MET A 61 -41.21 19.86 12.01
C MET A 61 -41.40 20.79 13.23
N ARG A 62 -40.33 21.11 13.97
CA ARG A 62 -40.41 21.90 15.21
C ARG A 62 -40.04 23.38 15.05
N GLY A 63 -39.72 23.81 13.82
CA GLY A 63 -39.39 25.21 13.53
C GLY A 63 -37.98 25.60 13.95
N GLY A 64 -36.97 24.95 13.34
CA GLY A 64 -35.56 25.32 13.49
C GLY A 64 -35.19 26.62 12.76
N SER A 65 -34.05 27.22 13.13
CA SER A 65 -33.50 28.34 12.36
C SER A 65 -33.00 27.86 11.00
N PHE A 66 -33.05 28.76 10.01
CA PHE A 66 -32.51 28.48 8.66
C PHE A 66 -31.04 28.06 8.74
N GLU A 67 -30.25 28.74 9.59
CA GLU A 67 -28.83 28.43 9.79
C GLU A 67 -28.60 27.02 10.35
N ALA A 68 -29.46 26.54 11.27
CA ALA A 68 -29.38 25.17 11.77
C ALA A 68 -29.74 24.14 10.70
N SER A 69 -30.71 24.44 9.84
CA SER A 69 -31.08 23.59 8.71
C SER A 69 -29.96 23.53 7.67
N GLU A 70 -29.34 24.66 7.34
CA GLU A 70 -28.25 24.75 6.37
C GLU A 70 -27.01 24.01 6.87
N LYS A 71 -26.67 24.16 8.16
CA LYS A 71 -25.57 23.41 8.77
C LYS A 71 -25.82 21.89 8.73
N ASN A 72 -27.03 21.44 9.09
CA ASN A 72 -27.39 20.03 9.04
C ASN A 72 -27.31 19.47 7.60
N GLU A 73 -27.73 20.25 6.60
CA GLU A 73 -27.64 19.85 5.20
C GLU A 73 -26.19 19.71 4.71
N ARG A 74 -25.31 20.65 5.08
CA ARG A 74 -23.88 20.57 4.78
C ARG A 74 -23.25 19.33 5.43
N GLU A 75 -23.49 19.10 6.72
CA GLU A 75 -22.96 17.93 7.44
C GLU A 75 -23.46 16.60 6.83
N ARG A 76 -24.72 16.56 6.38
CA ARG A 76 -25.27 15.40 5.65
C ARG A 76 -24.56 15.18 4.32
N ALA A 77 -24.32 16.24 3.55
CA ALA A 77 -23.63 16.14 2.26
C ALA A 77 -22.18 15.67 2.43
N GLU A 78 -21.46 16.20 3.41
CA GLU A 78 -20.09 15.81 3.73
C GLU A 78 -20.00 14.34 4.13
N LEU A 79 -20.88 13.87 5.03
CA LEU A 79 -20.89 12.46 5.44
C LEU A 79 -21.29 11.52 4.31
N GLN A 80 -22.20 11.94 3.42
CA GLN A 80 -22.57 11.14 2.26
C GLN A 80 -21.40 10.95 1.29
N GLU A 81 -20.65 12.02 1.00
CA GLU A 81 -19.47 11.93 0.14
C GLU A 81 -18.34 11.13 0.82
N GLU A 82 -18.16 11.26 2.13
CA GLU A 82 -17.19 10.45 2.89
C GLU A 82 -17.53 8.95 2.82
N ILE A 83 -18.79 8.58 3.06
CA ILE A 83 -19.25 7.18 2.97
C ILE A 83 -19.06 6.64 1.56
N LYS A 84 -19.38 7.43 0.54
CA LYS A 84 -19.22 7.07 -0.87
C LYS A 84 -17.74 6.87 -1.23
N ARG A 85 -16.85 7.75 -0.75
CA ARG A 85 -15.40 7.63 -0.92
C ARG A 85 -14.86 6.35 -0.27
N LEU A 86 -15.20 6.11 0.99
CA LEU A 86 -14.78 4.89 1.70
C LEU A 86 -15.30 3.60 1.05
N ARG A 87 -16.54 3.61 0.53
CA ARG A 87 -17.07 2.48 -0.25
C ARG A 87 -16.29 2.25 -1.54
N GLN A 88 -15.84 3.33 -2.19
CA GLN A 88 -15.02 3.23 -3.40
C GLN A 88 -13.63 2.70 -3.08
N GLU A 89 -12.94 3.25 -2.08
CA GLU A 89 -11.64 2.79 -1.61
C GLU A 89 -11.67 1.29 -1.27
N HIS A 90 -12.65 0.86 -0.49
CA HIS A 90 -12.80 -0.56 -0.14
C HIS A 90 -13.11 -1.47 -1.35
N ARG A 91 -13.77 -0.95 -2.40
CA ARG A 91 -13.94 -1.70 -3.66
C ARG A 91 -12.62 -1.83 -4.40
N ASP A 92 -11.83 -0.77 -4.44
CA ASP A 92 -10.58 -0.74 -5.18
C ASP A 92 -9.48 -1.55 -4.46
N GLU A 93 -9.42 -1.49 -3.13
CA GLU A 93 -8.60 -2.42 -2.32
C GLU A 93 -8.95 -3.88 -2.60
N LYS A 94 -10.24 -4.24 -2.65
CA LYS A 94 -10.66 -5.61 -2.98
C LYS A 94 -10.24 -6.04 -4.37
N LYS A 95 -10.29 -5.13 -5.35
CA LYS A 95 -9.79 -5.42 -6.71
C LYS A 95 -8.28 -5.63 -6.69
N MET A 96 -7.55 -4.75 -6.01
CA MET A 96 -6.09 -4.86 -5.88
C MET A 96 -5.68 -6.17 -5.22
N VAL A 97 -6.30 -6.53 -4.10
CA VAL A 97 -6.06 -7.82 -3.42
C VAL A 97 -6.38 -8.99 -4.33
N LYS A 98 -7.45 -8.91 -5.13
CA LYS A 98 -7.78 -9.94 -6.12
C LYS A 98 -6.71 -10.03 -7.22
N THR A 99 -6.23 -8.91 -7.74
CA THR A 99 -5.16 -8.87 -8.73
C THR A 99 -3.89 -9.50 -8.17
N ILE A 100 -3.45 -9.10 -6.97
CA ILE A 100 -2.28 -9.67 -6.29
C ILE A 100 -2.47 -11.17 -6.05
N ALA A 101 -3.65 -11.61 -5.62
CA ALA A 101 -3.95 -13.03 -5.44
C ALA A 101 -3.89 -13.81 -6.76
N GLN A 102 -4.36 -13.22 -7.87
CA GLN A 102 -4.29 -13.83 -9.20
C GLN A 102 -2.86 -13.89 -9.73
N GLU A 103 -2.06 -12.84 -9.51
CA GLU A 103 -0.65 -12.78 -9.89
C GLU A 103 0.19 -13.78 -9.08
N SER A 104 -0.04 -13.85 -7.77
CA SER A 104 0.65 -14.81 -6.88
C SER A 104 0.24 -16.26 -7.08
N LEU A 105 -0.93 -16.54 -7.64
CA LEU A 105 -1.37 -17.89 -8.03
C LEU A 105 -1.11 -18.19 -9.51
N SER A 106 -0.54 -17.25 -10.27
CA SER A 106 -0.21 -17.47 -11.67
C SER A 106 0.96 -18.44 -11.79
N ALA A 107 0.77 -19.53 -12.53
CA ALA A 107 1.83 -20.49 -12.82
C ALA A 107 3.05 -19.82 -13.44
N ALA A 108 2.86 -18.78 -14.26
CA ALA A 108 3.94 -18.01 -14.87
C ALA A 108 4.79 -17.27 -13.84
N SER A 109 4.18 -16.70 -12.79
CA SER A 109 4.90 -16.05 -11.68
C SER A 109 5.77 -17.05 -10.92
N TRP A 110 5.25 -18.25 -10.66
CA TRP A 110 5.97 -19.32 -9.99
C TRP A 110 7.09 -19.89 -10.85
N THR A 111 6.82 -20.16 -12.14
CA THR A 111 7.83 -20.68 -13.07
C THR A 111 8.90 -19.64 -13.39
N GLN A 112 8.58 -18.35 -13.40
CA GLN A 112 9.55 -17.29 -13.60
C GLN A 112 10.41 -17.08 -12.34
N SER A 113 9.84 -17.20 -11.15
CA SER A 113 10.59 -17.19 -9.89
C SER A 113 11.51 -18.42 -9.78
N LEU A 114 11.03 -19.59 -10.18
CA LEU A 114 11.83 -20.82 -10.28
C LEU A 114 12.92 -20.67 -11.35
N ALA A 115 12.58 -20.21 -12.55
CA ALA A 115 13.55 -20.01 -13.63
C ALA A 115 14.60 -18.96 -13.27
N ALA A 116 14.23 -17.86 -12.62
CA ALA A 116 15.19 -16.90 -12.07
C ALA A 116 16.11 -17.54 -11.00
N ALA A 117 15.59 -18.43 -10.16
CA ALA A 117 16.38 -19.20 -9.20
C ALA A 117 17.30 -20.26 -9.86
N PHE A 118 17.04 -20.66 -11.12
CA PHE A 118 17.81 -21.68 -11.84
C PHE A 118 18.68 -21.12 -12.98
N SER A 119 18.44 -19.89 -13.45
CA SER A 119 19.05 -19.35 -14.69
C SER A 119 20.05 -18.21 -14.45
N GLY A 120 20.29 -17.82 -13.19
CA GLY A 120 21.35 -16.88 -12.81
C GLY A 120 22.36 -17.58 -11.91
N ASP A 121 23.53 -17.91 -12.47
CA ASP A 121 24.75 -18.43 -11.87
C ASP A 121 24.65 -19.39 -10.67
N GLY A 122 25.22 -20.58 -10.87
CA GLY A 122 25.33 -21.62 -9.86
C GLY A 122 25.85 -21.07 -8.53
N ASP A 123 25.20 -21.57 -7.46
CA ASP A 123 25.44 -21.33 -6.03
C ASP A 123 24.48 -20.37 -5.30
N ALA A 124 23.34 -20.03 -5.91
CA ALA A 124 22.23 -19.35 -5.22
C ALA A 124 21.35 -20.26 -4.32
N ARG A 125 21.73 -21.53 -4.11
CA ARG A 125 21.11 -22.36 -3.05
C ARG A 125 21.56 -21.93 -1.65
N PHE A 126 22.66 -21.17 -1.57
CA PHE A 126 23.25 -20.64 -0.34
C PHE A 126 23.61 -19.15 -0.45
N THR A 127 22.99 -18.39 -1.37
CA THR A 127 22.95 -16.94 -1.21
C THR A 127 22.04 -16.63 -0.03
N ARG A 128 22.66 -16.70 1.15
CA ARG A 128 22.36 -15.94 2.34
C ARG A 128 21.68 -14.65 1.87
N GLY A 129 20.36 -14.58 2.06
CA GLY A 129 19.56 -13.38 1.80
C GLY A 129 20.02 -12.30 2.75
N ASP A 130 21.19 -11.73 2.50
CA ASP A 130 21.70 -10.61 3.25
C ASP A 130 20.84 -9.41 2.86
N ASN A 131 19.85 -9.13 3.72
CA ASN A 131 19.13 -7.87 3.84
C ASN A 131 17.76 -7.74 3.17
N SER A 132 17.04 -8.82 2.83
CA SER A 132 15.61 -8.63 2.59
C SER A 132 14.91 -8.34 3.93
N ILE A 133 14.30 -7.16 4.02
CA ILE A 133 13.51 -6.69 5.17
C ILE A 133 12.50 -7.75 5.60
N ASP A 134 11.97 -8.49 4.63
CA ASP A 134 11.01 -9.58 4.84
C ASP A 134 11.59 -10.78 5.59
N GLN A 135 12.87 -11.12 5.41
CA GLN A 135 13.50 -12.24 6.13
C GLN A 135 13.87 -11.85 7.57
N ARG A 136 14.28 -10.61 7.81
CA ARG A 136 14.44 -10.05 9.16
C ARG A 136 13.10 -9.99 9.89
N LEU A 137 12.07 -9.47 9.24
CA LEU A 137 10.71 -9.46 9.79
C LEU A 137 10.21 -10.86 10.10
N ALA A 138 10.36 -11.82 9.17
CA ALA A 138 9.93 -13.18 9.39
C ALA A 138 10.65 -13.84 10.57
N SER A 139 11.99 -13.71 10.67
CA SER A 139 12.77 -14.31 11.77
C SER A 139 12.50 -13.66 13.13
N GLU A 140 12.24 -12.35 13.19
CA GLU A 140 11.93 -11.64 14.43
C GLU A 140 10.46 -11.74 14.89
N THR A 141 9.58 -12.28 14.03
CA THR A 141 8.14 -12.41 14.30
C THR A 141 7.67 -13.86 14.41
N VAL A 142 8.58 -14.85 14.32
CA VAL A 142 8.29 -16.24 14.69
C VAL A 142 8.07 -16.32 16.20
N GLY A 143 6.82 -16.14 16.62
CA GLY A 143 6.40 -16.21 18.02
C GLY A 143 5.54 -15.01 18.41
N LEU A 144 4.26 -15.06 17.99
CA LEU A 144 3.12 -14.30 18.52
C LEU A 144 3.44 -12.88 19.01
N VAL A 145 3.60 -11.97 18.05
CA VAL A 145 3.77 -10.55 18.31
C VAL A 145 2.44 -9.85 17.99
N SER A 146 1.96 -8.98 18.89
CA SER A 146 0.72 -8.23 18.67
C SER A 146 0.83 -7.35 17.42
N THR A 147 -0.30 -6.99 16.80
CA THR A 147 -0.31 -6.17 15.57
C THR A 147 0.35 -4.81 15.75
N ALA A 148 0.36 -4.26 16.97
CA ALA A 148 1.03 -3.01 17.31
C ALA A 148 2.56 -3.18 17.29
N ASP A 149 3.05 -4.27 17.87
CA ASP A 149 4.48 -4.57 17.93
C ASP A 149 5.06 -4.90 16.55
N PHE A 150 4.27 -5.53 15.66
CA PHE A 150 4.65 -5.75 14.27
C PHE A 150 4.85 -4.43 13.52
N ARG A 151 3.95 -3.46 13.70
CA ARG A 151 4.05 -2.14 13.07
C ARG A 151 5.25 -1.35 13.59
N ALA A 152 5.49 -1.38 14.89
CA ALA A 152 6.63 -0.71 15.51
C ALA A 152 7.97 -1.29 15.02
N LYS A 153 8.09 -2.63 14.93
CA LYS A 153 9.31 -3.29 14.43
C LYS A 153 9.52 -3.05 12.94
N ARG A 154 8.46 -3.08 12.14
CA ARG A 154 8.53 -2.75 10.71
C ARG A 154 9.07 -1.34 10.48
N LEU A 155 8.56 -0.36 11.20
CA LEU A 155 9.06 1.02 11.13
C LEU A 155 10.54 1.12 11.53
N ALA A 156 10.96 0.40 12.57
CA ALA A 156 12.37 0.38 12.98
C ALA A 156 13.31 -0.19 11.90
N ILE A 157 12.89 -1.28 11.24
CA ILE A 157 13.68 -1.90 10.17
C ILE A 157 13.71 -1.01 8.92
N GLU A 158 12.59 -0.38 8.56
CA GLU A 158 12.52 0.57 7.45
C GLU A 158 13.44 1.78 7.68
N MET A 159 13.48 2.35 8.90
CA MET A 159 14.41 3.43 9.23
C MET A 159 15.88 3.00 9.24
N GLU A 160 16.18 1.77 9.67
CA GLU A 160 17.55 1.24 9.62
C GLU A 160 18.02 1.03 8.18
N ALA A 161 17.10 0.63 7.28
CA ALA A 161 17.36 0.46 5.87
C ALA A 161 17.63 1.79 5.17
N THR A 162 16.79 2.81 5.41
CA THR A 162 17.01 4.15 4.82
C THR A 162 18.32 4.76 5.30
N ARG A 163 18.66 4.61 6.59
CA ARG A 163 19.93 5.11 7.14
C ARG A 163 21.15 4.40 6.52
N LYS A 164 21.07 3.09 6.27
CA LYS A 164 22.15 2.36 5.57
C LYS A 164 22.31 2.81 4.13
N GLN A 165 21.19 3.05 3.44
CA GLN A 165 21.17 3.54 2.07
C GLN A 165 21.76 4.97 1.98
N GLU A 166 21.43 5.86 2.91
CA GLU A 166 22.03 7.20 3.00
C GLU A 166 23.55 7.14 3.20
N ILE A 167 24.05 6.20 4.02
CA ILE A 167 25.49 6.00 4.23
C ILE A 167 26.16 5.45 2.97
N GLU A 168 25.50 4.57 2.24
CA GLU A 168 26.01 4.01 1.00
C GLU A 168 26.06 5.06 -0.12
N ASP A 169 25.01 5.88 -0.25
CA ASP A 169 24.95 6.99 -1.19
C ASP A 169 26.03 8.04 -0.89
N GLN A 170 26.30 8.34 0.40
CA GLN A 170 27.40 9.22 0.79
C GLN A 170 28.77 8.65 0.37
N LYS A 171 29.00 7.35 0.59
CA LYS A 171 30.26 6.70 0.17
C LYS A 171 30.44 6.69 -1.34
N GLU A 172 29.37 6.51 -2.11
CA GLU A 172 29.44 6.58 -3.58
C GLU A 172 29.72 8.01 -4.05
N GLN A 173 29.10 9.02 -3.43
CA GLN A 173 29.39 10.43 -3.71
C GLN A 173 30.85 10.79 -3.39
N GLU A 174 31.39 10.31 -2.27
CA GLU A 174 32.80 10.49 -1.91
C GLU A 174 33.75 9.83 -2.92
N ARG A 175 33.43 8.62 -3.39
CA ARG A 175 34.20 7.95 -4.46
C ARG A 175 34.21 8.75 -5.76
N ILE A 176 33.05 9.24 -6.18
CA ILE A 176 32.92 10.06 -7.40
C ILE A 176 33.71 11.38 -7.24
N ALA A 177 33.66 12.00 -6.06
CA ALA A 177 34.42 13.22 -5.76
C ALA A 177 35.94 12.97 -5.81
N MET A 178 36.42 11.89 -5.19
CA MET A 178 37.83 11.50 -5.20
C MET A 178 38.34 11.19 -6.61
N GLU A 179 37.53 10.54 -7.45
CA GLU A 179 37.89 10.28 -8.84
C GLU A 179 38.00 11.57 -9.68
N LYS A 180 37.10 12.54 -9.44
CA LYS A 180 37.15 13.86 -10.08
C LYS A 180 38.40 14.65 -9.67
N ILE A 181 38.78 14.61 -8.39
CA ILE A 181 40.02 15.23 -7.89
C ILE A 181 41.24 14.62 -8.58
N ARG A 182 41.34 13.28 -8.61
CA ARG A 182 42.44 12.56 -9.25
C ARG A 182 42.56 12.87 -10.75
N LYS A 183 41.44 13.06 -11.46
CA LYS A 183 41.44 13.47 -12.88
C LYS A 183 41.96 14.89 -13.06
N ARG A 184 41.61 15.83 -12.16
CA ARG A 184 42.10 17.21 -12.20
C ARG A 184 43.59 17.29 -11.90
N GLU A 185 44.09 16.57 -10.90
CA GLU A 185 45.52 16.50 -10.57
C GLU A 185 46.35 15.94 -11.73
N LYS A 186 45.88 14.85 -12.37
CA LYS A 186 46.54 14.30 -13.56
C LYS A 186 46.58 15.28 -14.72
N LYS A 187 45.50 16.05 -14.93
CA LYS A 187 45.44 17.08 -15.97
C LYS A 187 46.41 18.22 -15.67
N GLN A 188 46.42 18.74 -14.44
CA GLN A 188 47.35 19.78 -14.01
C GLN A 188 48.81 19.34 -14.11
N LYS A 189 49.13 18.09 -13.74
CA LYS A 189 50.50 17.56 -13.87
C LYS A 189 50.95 17.49 -15.33
N ARG A 190 50.07 17.06 -16.24
CA ARG A 190 50.35 17.06 -17.69
C ARG A 190 50.56 18.47 -18.24
N GLU A 191 49.73 19.43 -17.84
CA GLU A 191 49.88 20.84 -18.23
C GLU A 191 51.17 21.46 -17.68
N GLN A 192 51.57 21.10 -16.46
CA GLN A 192 52.83 21.53 -15.86
C GLN A 192 54.06 20.91 -16.55
N GLU A 193 53.99 19.63 -16.93
CA GLU A 193 55.03 18.95 -17.72
C GLU A 193 55.16 19.57 -19.11
N GLN A 194 54.05 19.85 -19.80
CA GLN A 194 54.06 20.53 -21.12
C GLN A 194 54.63 21.95 -21.04
N ARG A 195 54.30 22.69 -19.97
CA ARG A 195 54.89 24.02 -19.73
C ARG A 195 56.38 23.97 -19.43
N ARG A 196 56.86 22.91 -18.78
CA ARG A 196 58.29 22.70 -18.50
C ARG A 196 59.08 22.29 -19.74
N THR A 197 58.48 21.52 -20.65
CA THR A 197 59.13 21.17 -21.93
C THR A 197 59.20 22.35 -22.89
N LEU A 198 58.22 23.26 -22.85
CA LEU A 198 58.23 24.48 -23.67
C LEU A 198 59.12 25.60 -23.12
N SER A 199 59.62 25.48 -21.88
CA SER A 199 60.54 26.45 -21.29
C SER A 199 62.02 26.08 -21.46
N PHE A 200 62.35 25.08 -22.30
CA PHE A 200 63.72 24.62 -22.55
C PHE A 200 64.17 24.81 -24.02
N ASP A 201 63.30 25.30 -24.91
CA ASP A 201 63.62 25.56 -26.34
C ASP A 201 63.93 27.04 -26.66
N GLU A 202 64.05 27.92 -25.65
CA GLU A 202 64.49 29.32 -25.85
C GLU A 202 65.85 29.58 -25.17
N ALA A 203 66.88 28.82 -25.55
CA ALA A 203 68.28 29.20 -25.30
C ALA A 203 69.27 28.38 -26.13
N ASP A 204 69.16 28.35 -27.47
CA ASP A 204 70.33 28.17 -28.34
C ASP A 204 70.00 28.53 -29.80
N ASP A 205 70.08 29.82 -30.13
CA ASP A 205 70.32 30.26 -31.51
C ASP A 205 71.53 31.21 -31.46
N GLY A 206 72.71 30.62 -31.64
CA GLY A 206 73.96 31.30 -32.00
C GLY A 206 74.12 31.41 -33.51
#